data_AF-A0A932B4A8-F1
#
_entry.id   AF-A0A932B4A8-F1
#
_cell.length_a   1.000
_cell.length_b   1.000
_cell.length_c   1.000
_cell.angle_alpha   90.00
_cell.angle_beta   90.00
_cell.angle_gamma   90.00
#
_symmetry.space_group_name_H-M   'P 1'
#
loop_
_entity.id
_entity.type
_entity.pdbx_description
1 polymer ?
#
loop_
_entity_poly.entity_id
_entity_poly.type
_entity_poly.pdbx_seq_one_letter_code
_entity_poly.pdbx_strand_id
1 'polypeptide(L)'
;MTSLKRRRFLRNSASLIAMGSAGSWLANLGAVSQASAQSTSGDYKALVCIFLNGGNDAHNTVIPVDATSWRCYSATRDPSVMAKVSGSPMPDNLSSIALEQSTLLNIGHRNAQSLNTGRSFALHPQLKKLQKLYTGGSAAIVANIGPLIQPTSKVDLLYPSCPLPRKLGSHNDQASIWQSLGVEGTTAGWGGLIMDKLKSRNVNEVFCSVGVNT
;
A
#
# COMPACT_ATOMS: atom_id res chain seq x y z
N MET A 1 -26.39 31.51 -8.64
CA MET A 1 -26.43 30.28 -7.82
C MET A 1 -27.19 29.20 -8.57
N THR A 2 -26.52 28.27 -9.23
CA THR A 2 -27.17 27.18 -9.96
C THR A 2 -27.65 26.12 -8.98
N SER A 3 -28.97 25.99 -8.82
CA SER A 3 -29.63 25.00 -7.97
C SER A 3 -29.12 23.58 -8.27
N LEU A 4 -28.60 22.91 -7.26
CA LEU A 4 -28.27 21.48 -7.29
C LEU A 4 -29.54 20.68 -7.57
N LYS A 5 -29.60 20.05 -8.75
CA LYS A 5 -30.74 19.20 -9.12
C LYS A 5 -30.78 17.98 -8.19
N ARG A 6 -31.84 17.88 -7.38
CA ARG A 6 -32.15 16.81 -6.40
C ARG A 6 -31.86 15.39 -6.91
N ARG A 7 -32.10 15.12 -8.20
CA ARG A 7 -31.79 13.84 -8.86
C ARG A 7 -30.29 13.53 -8.96
N ARG A 8 -29.43 14.54 -9.12
CA ARG A 8 -27.98 14.36 -9.21
C ARG A 8 -27.37 14.04 -7.84
N PHE A 9 -27.88 14.68 -6.78
CA PHE A 9 -27.54 14.34 -5.40
C PHE A 9 -27.92 12.90 -5.07
N LEU A 10 -29.17 12.51 -5.31
CA LEU A 10 -29.64 11.14 -5.03
C LEU A 10 -28.89 10.07 -5.83
N ARG A 11 -28.55 10.35 -7.11
CA ARG A 11 -27.78 9.42 -7.95
C ARG A 11 -26.36 9.21 -7.41
N ASN A 12 -25.71 10.28 -6.95
CA ASN A 12 -24.36 10.19 -6.39
C ASN A 12 -24.35 9.51 -5.01
N SER A 13 -25.32 9.82 -4.14
CA SER A 13 -25.46 9.17 -2.83
C SER A 13 -25.78 7.68 -2.96
N ALA A 14 -26.65 7.30 -3.90
CA ALA A 14 -26.95 5.90 -4.18
C ALA A 14 -25.72 5.14 -4.70
N SER A 15 -24.89 5.76 -5.54
CA SER A 15 -23.65 5.13 -6.01
C SER A 15 -22.62 4.90 -4.90
N LEU A 16 -22.59 5.74 -3.86
CA LEU A 16 -21.72 5.57 -2.69
C LEU A 16 -22.23 4.45 -1.75
N ILE A 17 -23.55 4.34 -1.57
CA ILE A 17 -24.18 3.32 -0.72
C ILE A 17 -24.02 1.91 -1.33
N ALA A 18 -24.07 1.79 -2.66
CA ALA A 18 -23.92 0.52 -3.36
C ALA A 18 -22.52 -0.12 -3.21
N MET A 19 -21.52 0.60 -2.67
CA MET A 19 -20.14 0.14 -2.57
C MET A 19 -19.78 -0.52 -1.23
N GLY A 20 -20.72 -0.66 -0.29
CA GLY A 20 -20.49 -1.34 0.98
C GLY A 20 -19.29 -0.79 1.78
N SER A 21 -18.58 -1.64 2.51
CA SER A 21 -17.38 -1.27 3.31
C SER A 21 -16.21 -0.70 2.48
N ALA A 22 -16.23 -0.86 1.15
CA ALA A 22 -15.28 -0.20 0.25
C ALA A 22 -15.61 1.29 -0.01
N GLY A 23 -16.83 1.74 0.35
CA GLY A 23 -17.28 3.13 0.20
C GLY A 23 -16.49 4.11 1.08
N SER A 24 -16.10 3.70 2.29
CA SER A 24 -15.28 4.53 3.20
C SER A 24 -13.91 4.83 2.62
N TRP A 25 -13.29 3.87 1.93
CA TRP A 25 -11.99 4.06 1.28
C TRP A 25 -12.07 5.00 0.07
N LEU A 26 -13.09 4.84 -0.78
CA LEU A 26 -13.29 5.71 -1.95
C LEU A 26 -13.72 7.12 -1.57
N ALA A 27 -14.52 7.29 -0.52
CA ALA A 27 -14.87 8.61 0.02
C ALA A 27 -13.63 9.34 0.56
N ASN A 28 -12.75 8.63 1.29
CA ASN A 28 -11.49 9.19 1.79
C ASN A 28 -10.53 9.58 0.64
N LEU A 29 -10.45 8.79 -0.44
CA LEU A 29 -9.64 9.14 -1.63
C LEU A 29 -10.21 10.30 -2.45
N GLY A 30 -11.54 10.38 -2.56
CA GLY A 30 -12.24 11.51 -3.20
C GLY A 30 -12.02 12.83 -2.44
N ALA A 31 -12.01 12.78 -1.11
CA ALA A 31 -11.69 13.90 -0.24
C ALA A 31 -10.25 14.41 -0.42
N VAL A 32 -9.28 13.50 -0.53
CA VAL A 32 -7.86 13.85 -0.78
C VAL A 32 -7.66 14.44 -2.17
N SER A 33 -8.40 13.95 -3.17
CA SER A 33 -8.36 14.50 -4.52
C SER A 33 -8.87 15.94 -4.54
N GLN A 34 -9.95 16.25 -3.82
CA GLN A 34 -10.48 17.60 -3.66
C GLN A 34 -9.56 18.51 -2.84
N ALA A 35 -8.87 17.97 -1.84
CA ALA A 35 -7.87 18.69 -1.05
C ALA A 35 -6.63 19.12 -1.87
N SER A 36 -6.19 18.27 -2.79
CA SER A 36 -5.01 18.52 -3.64
C SER A 36 -5.28 19.45 -4.83
N ALA A 37 -6.56 19.65 -5.19
CA ALA A 37 -6.95 20.50 -6.31
C ALA A 37 -6.92 22.01 -5.97
N GLN A 38 -6.64 22.39 -4.73
CA GLN A 38 -6.90 23.76 -4.26
C GLN A 38 -5.86 24.81 -4.68
N SER A 39 -4.78 24.44 -5.36
CA SER A 39 -3.87 25.45 -5.93
C SER A 39 -2.96 24.89 -7.03
N THR A 40 -3.48 24.75 -8.24
CA THR A 40 -2.69 24.99 -9.45
C THR A 40 -3.64 25.45 -10.56
N SER A 41 -3.46 26.68 -11.07
CA SER A 41 -4.00 27.06 -12.37
C SER A 41 -3.31 26.20 -13.45
N GLY A 42 -4.02 25.23 -14.02
CA GLY A 42 -3.53 24.40 -15.12
C GLY A 42 -3.68 22.91 -14.88
N ASP A 43 -4.29 22.26 -15.88
CA ASP A 43 -4.53 20.83 -16.12
C ASP A 43 -5.13 19.97 -15.00
N TYR A 44 -6.07 19.11 -15.40
CA TYR A 44 -6.71 18.14 -14.52
C TYR A 44 -5.66 17.15 -13.97
N LYS A 45 -5.60 17.03 -12.65
CA LYS A 45 -4.78 16.04 -11.94
C LYS A 45 -5.69 15.09 -11.18
N ALA A 46 -5.40 13.79 -11.27
CA ALA A 46 -6.09 12.76 -10.51
C ALA A 46 -5.08 11.80 -9.88
N LEU A 47 -5.37 11.37 -8.66
CA LEU A 47 -4.65 10.29 -7.98
C LEU A 47 -5.51 9.03 -8.04
N VAL A 48 -4.94 7.94 -8.56
CA VAL A 48 -5.58 6.62 -8.57
C VAL A 48 -4.83 5.73 -7.59
N CYS A 49 -5.45 5.43 -6.46
CA CYS A 49 -4.96 4.42 -5.52
C CYS A 49 -5.61 3.09 -5.84
N ILE A 50 -4.82 2.02 -5.91
CA ILE A 50 -5.31 0.66 -6.14
C ILE A 50 -4.98 -0.16 -4.90
N PHE A 51 -6.01 -0.65 -4.21
CA PHE A 51 -5.85 -1.58 -3.10
C PHE A 51 -6.16 -2.99 -3.57
N LEU A 52 -5.17 -3.88 -3.46
CA LEU A 52 -5.25 -5.24 -4.03
C LEU A 52 -5.86 -6.27 -3.06
N ASN A 53 -6.25 -5.87 -1.85
CA ASN A 53 -6.92 -6.70 -0.83
C ASN A 53 -6.27 -8.09 -0.63
N GLY A 54 -4.95 -8.14 -0.49
CA GLY A 54 -4.20 -9.39 -0.32
C GLY A 54 -3.87 -10.15 -1.61
N GLY A 55 -4.39 -9.74 -2.77
CA GLY A 55 -4.12 -10.33 -4.08
C GLY A 55 -2.72 -10.04 -4.65
N ASN A 56 -1.77 -9.61 -3.83
CA ASN A 56 -0.41 -9.30 -4.23
C ASN A 56 0.60 -10.08 -3.38
N ASP A 57 1.33 -11.02 -3.99
CA ASP A 57 2.58 -11.51 -3.42
C ASP A 57 3.69 -10.49 -3.69
N ALA A 58 3.87 -9.57 -2.74
CA ALA A 58 4.83 -8.47 -2.85
C ALA A 58 6.28 -8.97 -3.03
N HIS A 59 6.61 -10.14 -2.50
CA HIS A 59 7.94 -10.72 -2.62
C HIS A 59 8.23 -11.33 -3.99
N ASN A 60 7.19 -11.66 -4.77
CA ASN A 60 7.31 -12.00 -6.19
C ASN A 60 7.12 -10.78 -7.10
N THR A 61 6.78 -9.61 -6.55
CA THR A 61 6.67 -8.35 -7.31
C THR A 61 7.99 -7.63 -7.39
N VAL A 62 8.64 -7.37 -6.24
CA VAL A 62 9.96 -6.75 -6.14
C VAL A 62 10.88 -7.71 -5.40
N ILE A 63 11.81 -8.29 -6.14
CA ILE A 63 12.58 -9.45 -5.70
C ILE A 63 14.03 -9.02 -5.49
N PRO A 64 14.64 -9.27 -4.32
CA PRO A 64 16.05 -9.01 -4.13
C PRO A 64 16.88 -10.12 -4.79
N VAL A 65 17.85 -9.73 -5.62
CA VAL A 65 18.65 -10.64 -6.45
C VAL A 65 20.14 -10.60 -6.14
N ASP A 66 20.59 -9.83 -5.13
CA ASP A 66 21.94 -9.97 -4.59
C ASP A 66 22.13 -11.35 -3.96
N ALA A 67 23.36 -11.86 -3.95
CA ALA A 67 23.65 -13.25 -3.58
C ALA A 67 23.07 -13.68 -2.22
N THR A 68 23.22 -12.84 -1.20
CA THR A 68 22.73 -13.14 0.16
C THR A 68 21.21 -13.12 0.20
N SER A 69 20.59 -12.07 -0.33
CA SER A 69 19.14 -11.90 -0.29
C SER A 69 18.41 -12.90 -1.19
N TRP A 70 18.99 -13.24 -2.35
CA TRP A 70 18.49 -14.28 -3.24
C TRP A 70 18.44 -15.64 -2.54
N ARG A 71 19.51 -16.02 -1.82
CA ARG A 71 19.54 -17.27 -1.07
C ARG A 71 18.42 -17.33 -0.01
N CYS A 72 18.13 -16.22 0.67
CA CYS A 72 17.00 -16.12 1.60
C CYS A 72 15.64 -16.22 0.88
N TYR A 73 15.48 -15.53 -0.24
CA TYR A 73 14.28 -15.61 -1.08
C TYR A 73 14.02 -17.05 -1.56
N SER A 74 15.04 -17.71 -2.11
CA SER A 74 14.90 -19.08 -2.62
C SER A 74 14.67 -20.09 -1.50
N ALA A 75 15.36 -19.98 -0.36
CA ALA A 75 15.15 -20.87 0.77
C ALA A 75 13.73 -20.74 1.36
N THR A 76 13.12 -19.55 1.31
CA THR A 76 11.74 -19.36 1.82
C THR A 76 10.66 -19.80 0.86
N ARG A 77 10.97 -20.06 -0.41
CA ARG A 77 10.00 -20.36 -1.48
C ARG A 77 10.20 -21.68 -2.19
N ASP A 78 11.38 -22.26 -2.08
CA ASP A 78 11.73 -23.54 -2.66
C ASP A 78 12.05 -24.53 -1.53
N PRO A 79 11.17 -25.51 -1.27
CA PRO A 79 11.39 -26.50 -0.21
C PRO A 79 12.70 -27.28 -0.38
N SER A 80 13.17 -27.48 -1.61
CA SER A 80 14.44 -28.17 -1.88
C SER A 80 15.65 -27.31 -1.48
N VAL A 81 15.55 -25.98 -1.65
CA VAL A 81 16.57 -25.05 -1.19
C VAL A 81 16.52 -24.92 0.34
N MET A 82 15.32 -24.86 0.92
CA MET A 82 15.17 -24.83 2.38
C MET A 82 15.79 -26.05 3.04
N ALA A 83 15.52 -27.25 2.53
CA ALA A 83 16.08 -28.50 3.00
C ALA A 83 17.62 -28.49 3.03
N LYS A 84 18.24 -27.98 1.96
CA LYS A 84 19.70 -27.82 1.86
C LYS A 84 20.24 -26.82 2.89
N VAL A 85 19.51 -25.72 3.13
CA VAL A 85 19.93 -24.67 4.08
C VAL A 85 19.73 -25.11 5.53
N SER A 86 18.67 -25.85 5.84
CA SER A 86 18.36 -26.30 7.20
C SER A 86 18.99 -27.64 7.58
N GLY A 87 19.54 -28.39 6.61
CA GLY A 87 20.01 -29.76 6.82
C GLY A 87 18.88 -30.74 7.15
N SER A 88 17.63 -30.37 6.87
CA SER A 88 16.46 -31.22 7.10
C SER A 88 16.03 -31.88 5.80
N PRO A 89 15.42 -33.07 5.82
CA PRO A 89 14.84 -33.66 4.62
C PRO A 89 13.78 -32.74 4.01
N MET A 90 13.64 -32.80 2.68
CA MET A 90 12.59 -32.07 1.97
C MET A 90 11.22 -32.57 2.44
N PRO A 91 10.28 -31.69 2.82
CA PRO A 91 8.94 -32.12 3.17
C PRO A 91 8.20 -32.70 1.97
N ASP A 92 7.41 -33.76 2.20
CA ASP A 92 6.60 -34.38 1.16
C ASP A 92 5.50 -33.43 0.64
N ASN A 93 5.15 -33.56 -0.64
CA ASN A 93 4.04 -32.84 -1.30
C ASN A 93 4.14 -31.30 -1.34
N LEU A 94 5.33 -30.71 -1.17
CA LEU A 94 5.53 -29.27 -1.37
C LEU A 94 6.14 -28.97 -2.74
N SER A 95 5.53 -28.02 -3.47
CA SER A 95 6.05 -27.49 -4.73
C SER A 95 6.74 -26.16 -4.51
N SER A 96 7.78 -25.90 -5.31
CA SER A 96 8.47 -24.60 -5.31
C SER A 96 7.55 -23.51 -5.87
N ILE A 97 7.52 -22.36 -5.19
CA ILE A 97 6.90 -21.12 -5.67
C ILE A 97 7.95 -20.05 -5.96
N ALA A 98 9.23 -20.45 -5.98
CA ALA A 98 10.34 -19.56 -6.31
C ALA A 98 10.39 -19.31 -7.82
N LEU A 99 10.70 -18.08 -8.20
CA LEU A 99 10.94 -17.72 -9.59
C LEU A 99 12.37 -18.09 -10.01
N GLU A 100 12.57 -18.35 -11.29
CA GLU A 100 13.91 -18.53 -11.85
C GLU A 100 14.61 -17.18 -12.01
N GLN A 101 15.78 -17.01 -11.38
CA GLN A 101 16.50 -15.73 -11.34
C GLN A 101 16.79 -15.15 -12.73
N SER A 102 17.08 -16.01 -13.70
CA SER A 102 17.41 -15.65 -15.10
C SER A 102 16.25 -14.97 -15.82
N THR A 103 15.01 -15.24 -15.40
CA THR A 103 13.78 -14.71 -16.02
C THR A 103 13.40 -13.33 -15.50
N LEU A 104 14.01 -12.90 -14.39
CA LEU A 104 13.63 -11.70 -13.68
C LEU A 104 14.07 -10.43 -14.42
N LEU A 105 13.26 -9.39 -14.26
CA LEU A 105 13.46 -8.11 -14.90
C LEU A 105 14.26 -7.18 -14.01
N ASN A 106 15.58 -7.16 -14.16
CA ASN A 106 16.45 -6.31 -13.34
C ASN A 106 15.98 -4.85 -13.35
N ILE A 107 15.98 -4.24 -12.16
CA ILE A 107 15.74 -2.81 -11.96
C ILE A 107 16.92 -2.23 -11.19
N GLY A 108 17.58 -1.22 -11.77
CA GLY A 108 18.60 -0.48 -11.04
C GLY A 108 17.96 0.40 -9.98
N HIS A 109 18.20 0.16 -8.70
CA HIS A 109 17.63 1.02 -7.65
C HIS A 109 18.44 2.30 -7.49
N ARG A 110 17.75 3.42 -7.25
CA ARG A 110 18.40 4.71 -7.01
C ARG A 110 18.89 4.76 -5.57
N ASN A 111 20.18 4.57 -5.35
CA ASN A 111 20.79 4.57 -4.02
C ASN A 111 21.24 5.98 -3.57
N ALA A 112 20.35 6.98 -3.65
CA ALA A 112 20.70 8.38 -3.41
C ALA A 112 21.20 8.68 -1.99
N GLN A 113 20.88 7.82 -1.02
CA GLN A 113 21.22 7.97 0.40
C GLN A 113 21.96 6.76 0.97
N SER A 114 22.54 5.90 0.12
CA SER A 114 23.21 4.67 0.55
C SER A 114 22.31 3.66 1.32
N LEU A 115 20.99 3.85 1.30
CA LEU A 115 20.00 3.05 2.05
C LEU A 115 19.89 1.59 1.58
N ASN A 116 20.44 1.25 0.40
CA ASN A 116 20.44 -0.10 -0.15
C ASN A 116 21.79 -0.44 -0.82
N THR A 117 22.90 0.00 -0.23
CA THR A 117 24.23 -0.31 -0.74
C THR A 117 24.47 -1.81 -0.78
N GLY A 118 24.97 -2.32 -1.91
CA GLY A 118 25.24 -3.74 -2.13
C GLY A 118 24.01 -4.62 -2.41
N ARG A 119 22.80 -4.04 -2.43
CA ARG A 119 21.59 -4.76 -2.83
C ARG A 119 21.35 -4.65 -4.33
N SER A 120 20.60 -5.58 -4.88
CA SER A 120 20.14 -5.54 -6.26
C SER A 120 18.72 -6.06 -6.30
N PHE A 121 17.88 -5.48 -7.16
CA PHE A 121 16.46 -5.82 -7.24
C PHE A 121 16.04 -6.12 -8.67
N ALA A 122 15.01 -6.93 -8.80
CA ALA A 122 14.37 -7.26 -10.05
C ALA A 122 12.85 -7.30 -9.87
N LEU A 123 12.12 -7.16 -10.98
CA LEU A 123 10.67 -7.31 -11.04
C LEU A 123 10.29 -8.68 -11.61
N HIS A 124 9.06 -9.10 -11.30
CA HIS A 124 8.45 -10.28 -11.91
C HIS A 124 8.54 -10.25 -13.45
N PRO A 125 8.73 -11.39 -14.15
CA PRO A 125 8.83 -11.46 -15.62
C PRO A 125 7.65 -10.85 -16.39
N GLN A 126 6.46 -10.83 -15.77
CA GLN A 126 5.24 -10.28 -16.37
C GLN A 126 5.11 -8.75 -16.21
N LEU A 127 5.96 -8.11 -15.39
CA LEU A 127 5.89 -6.68 -15.08
C LEU A 127 6.71 -5.80 -16.04
N LYS A 128 6.86 -6.22 -17.31
CA LYS A 128 7.64 -5.51 -18.33
C LYS A 128 7.22 -4.05 -18.51
N LYS A 129 5.91 -3.76 -18.44
CA LYS A 129 5.39 -2.38 -18.52
C LYS A 129 5.83 -1.53 -17.33
N LEU A 130 5.77 -2.10 -16.12
CA LEU A 130 6.21 -1.42 -14.91
C LEU A 130 7.73 -1.19 -14.90
N GLN A 131 8.51 -2.17 -15.37
CA GLN A 131 9.96 -2.01 -15.54
C GLN A 131 10.29 -0.83 -16.47
N LYS A 132 9.57 -0.69 -17.60
CA LYS A 132 9.72 0.45 -18.51
C LYS A 132 9.41 1.79 -17.83
N LEU A 133 8.33 1.87 -17.05
CA LEU A 133 8.01 3.09 -16.31
C LEU A 133 9.06 3.42 -15.25
N TYR A 134 9.55 2.41 -14.54
CA TYR A 134 10.57 2.57 -13.50
C TYR A 134 11.91 3.05 -14.10
N THR A 135 12.38 2.39 -15.16
CA THR A 135 13.60 2.78 -15.88
C THR A 135 13.48 4.16 -16.54
N GLY A 136 12.28 4.52 -17.00
CA GLY A 136 11.96 5.86 -17.49
C GLY A 136 11.72 6.93 -16.41
N GLY A 137 11.94 6.61 -15.12
CA GLY A 137 11.78 7.56 -14.01
C GLY A 137 10.34 7.96 -13.69
N SER A 138 9.35 7.29 -14.30
CA SER A 138 7.92 7.55 -14.14
C SER A 138 7.23 6.59 -13.16
N ALA A 139 7.99 5.69 -12.53
CA ALA A 139 7.52 4.87 -11.43
C ALA A 139 8.57 4.80 -10.32
N ALA A 140 8.11 4.72 -9.08
CA ALA A 140 8.94 4.52 -7.91
C ALA A 140 8.39 3.35 -7.09
N ILE A 141 9.30 2.63 -6.42
CA ILE A 141 8.96 1.55 -5.50
C ILE A 141 9.26 2.08 -4.10
N VAL A 142 8.27 2.01 -3.22
CA VAL A 142 8.42 2.36 -1.82
C VAL A 142 8.22 1.09 -1.00
N ALA A 143 9.30 0.62 -0.38
CA ALA A 143 9.30 -0.60 0.42
C ALA A 143 9.19 -0.28 1.91
N ASN A 144 8.93 -1.31 2.73
CA ASN A 144 8.83 -1.23 4.19
C ASN A 144 7.77 -0.23 4.69
N ILE A 145 6.69 -0.14 3.93
CA ILE A 145 5.54 0.69 4.27
C ILE A 145 4.58 -0.14 5.12
N GLY A 146 4.28 0.35 6.32
CA GLY A 146 3.40 -0.31 7.28
C GLY A 146 2.92 0.68 8.36
N PRO A 147 2.02 0.25 9.26
CA PRO A 147 1.45 1.10 10.29
C PRO A 147 2.41 1.39 11.46
N LEU A 148 3.71 1.04 11.33
CA LEU A 148 4.69 1.23 12.39
C LEU A 148 4.81 2.72 12.74
N ILE A 149 4.84 2.99 14.04
CA ILE A 149 4.87 4.36 14.59
C ILE A 149 6.28 4.95 14.47
N GLN A 150 7.29 4.10 14.60
CA GLN A 150 8.71 4.44 14.51
C GLN A 150 9.48 3.28 13.88
N PRO A 151 10.74 3.48 13.45
CA PRO A 151 11.61 2.38 13.07
C PRO A 151 11.69 1.33 14.19
N THR A 152 11.37 0.08 13.88
CA THR A 152 11.28 -1.02 14.85
C THR A 152 12.10 -2.20 14.33
N SER A 153 12.98 -2.75 15.15
CA SER A 153 13.76 -3.95 14.81
C SER A 153 12.96 -5.23 15.11
N LYS A 154 13.42 -6.37 14.59
CA LYS A 154 12.83 -7.67 14.94
C LYS A 154 12.90 -7.96 16.45
N VAL A 155 13.96 -7.52 17.12
CA VAL A 155 14.12 -7.71 18.56
C VAL A 155 13.05 -6.92 19.32
N ASP A 156 12.78 -5.68 18.89
CA ASP A 156 11.72 -4.85 19.49
C ASP A 156 10.32 -5.45 19.28
N LEU A 157 10.11 -6.25 18.24
CA LEU A 157 8.86 -6.99 18.03
C LEU A 157 8.72 -8.19 18.98
N LEU A 158 9.82 -8.88 19.30
CA LEU A 158 9.83 -10.04 20.18
C LEU A 158 9.84 -9.64 21.66
N TYR A 159 10.51 -8.54 21.97
CA TYR A 159 10.70 -8.00 23.31
C TYR A 159 10.35 -6.51 23.27
N PRO A 160 9.05 -6.15 23.39
CA PRO A 160 8.58 -4.78 23.21
C PRO A 160 9.26 -3.79 24.15
N SER A 161 10.18 -3.00 23.59
CA SER A 161 10.92 -1.92 24.24
C SER A 161 10.38 -0.54 23.84
N CYS A 162 9.52 -0.49 22.82
CA CYS A 162 8.98 0.72 22.21
C CYS A 162 7.49 0.60 21.86
N PRO A 163 6.78 1.73 21.63
CA PRO A 163 5.38 1.71 21.23
C PRO A 163 5.18 0.97 19.91
N LEU A 164 4.34 -0.07 19.94
CA LEU A 164 3.94 -0.83 18.76
C LEU A 164 2.49 -0.50 18.37
N PRO A 165 2.14 -0.58 17.07
CA PRO A 165 0.76 -0.47 16.63
C PRO A 165 -0.14 -1.50 17.32
N ARG A 166 -1.38 -1.09 17.62
CA ARG A 166 -2.40 -2.00 18.16
C ARG A 166 -2.61 -3.17 17.19
N LYS A 167 -2.80 -4.37 17.74
CA LYS A 167 -3.12 -5.58 16.97
C LYS A 167 -2.09 -5.86 15.85
N LEU A 168 -0.81 -5.59 16.10
CA LEU A 168 0.26 -5.95 15.18
C LEU A 168 0.24 -7.48 14.91
N GLY A 169 0.23 -7.91 13.66
CA GLY A 169 0.02 -9.30 13.22
C GLY A 169 -1.41 -9.60 12.73
N SER A 170 -2.39 -8.75 13.02
CA SER A 170 -3.78 -8.90 12.56
C SER A 170 -3.97 -8.21 11.21
N HIS A 171 -4.22 -8.99 10.15
CA HIS A 171 -4.31 -8.47 8.78
C HIS A 171 -5.49 -7.49 8.59
N ASN A 172 -6.66 -7.81 9.12
CA ASN A 172 -7.86 -6.97 9.08
C ASN A 172 -7.66 -5.68 9.88
N ASP A 173 -7.13 -5.77 11.10
CA ASP A 173 -6.89 -4.57 11.92
C ASP A 173 -5.84 -3.66 11.30
N GLN A 174 -4.75 -4.22 10.76
CA GLN A 174 -3.72 -3.42 10.09
C GLN A 174 -4.22 -2.77 8.80
N ALA A 175 -5.05 -3.47 8.02
CA ALA A 175 -5.70 -2.88 6.86
C ALA A 175 -6.62 -1.71 7.27
N SER A 176 -7.38 -1.87 8.35
CA SER A 176 -8.19 -0.80 8.91
C SER A 176 -7.34 0.38 9.36
N ILE A 177 -6.22 0.14 10.07
CA ILE A 177 -5.33 1.22 10.53
C ILE A 177 -4.80 2.03 9.33
N TRP A 178 -4.46 1.38 8.22
CA TRP A 178 -4.07 2.04 6.98
C TRP A 178 -5.18 2.90 6.36
N GLN A 179 -6.43 2.46 6.48
CA GLN A 179 -7.58 3.12 5.86
C GLN A 179 -8.21 4.21 6.73
N SER A 180 -8.10 4.11 8.05
CA SER A 180 -8.82 4.97 9.02
C SER A 180 -7.96 5.54 10.15
N LEU A 181 -6.69 5.12 10.31
CA LEU A 181 -5.88 5.36 11.52
C LEU A 181 -6.39 4.64 12.79
N GLY A 182 -7.32 3.70 12.64
CA GLY A 182 -7.82 2.89 13.74
C GLY A 182 -8.02 1.42 13.37
N VAL A 183 -8.13 0.57 14.38
CA VAL A 183 -8.42 -0.86 14.22
C VAL A 183 -9.83 -1.07 13.64
N GLU A 184 -10.19 -2.31 13.31
CA GLU A 184 -11.49 -2.62 12.76
C GLU A 184 -12.63 -2.07 13.66
N GLY A 185 -13.68 -1.52 13.03
CA GLY A 185 -14.80 -0.89 13.73
C GLY A 185 -14.61 0.60 14.08
N THR A 186 -13.48 1.21 13.70
CA THR A 186 -13.28 2.66 13.88
C THR A 186 -14.22 3.46 12.96
N THR A 187 -14.93 4.44 13.53
CA THR A 187 -15.89 5.31 12.82
C THR A 187 -15.26 6.60 12.27
N ALA A 188 -14.11 7.00 12.82
CA ALA A 188 -13.32 8.14 12.36
C ALA A 188 -12.14 7.71 11.46
N GLY A 189 -11.79 8.54 10.48
CA GLY A 189 -10.77 8.24 9.47
C GLY A 189 -9.89 9.44 9.13
N TRP A 190 -8.65 9.20 8.68
CA TRP A 190 -7.76 10.29 8.27
C TRP A 190 -8.33 11.15 7.13
N GLY A 191 -9.13 10.58 6.22
CA GLY A 191 -9.79 11.37 5.17
C GLY A 191 -10.82 12.35 5.75
N GLY A 192 -11.59 11.94 6.77
CA GLY A 192 -12.45 12.83 7.56
C GLY A 192 -11.66 13.91 8.30
N LEU A 193 -10.54 13.54 8.94
CA LEU A 193 -9.66 14.49 9.65
C LEU A 193 -9.03 15.52 8.69
N ILE A 194 -8.62 15.11 7.49
CA ILE A 194 -8.13 16.03 6.45
C ILE A 194 -9.25 16.98 6.03
N MET A 195 -10.47 16.48 5.84
CA MET A 195 -11.61 17.33 5.48
C MET A 195 -11.98 18.32 6.57
N ASP A 196 -11.90 17.93 7.85
CA ASP A 196 -12.12 18.85 8.97
C ASP A 196 -11.09 19.99 8.98
N LYS A 197 -9.81 19.69 8.66
CA LYS A 197 -8.76 20.71 8.51
C LYS A 197 -8.98 21.62 7.30
N LEU A 198 -9.64 21.14 6.25
CA LEU A 198 -9.90 21.89 5.02
C LEU A 198 -11.28 22.56 4.99
N LYS A 199 -12.12 22.32 6.01
CA LYS A 199 -13.49 22.83 6.09
C LYS A 199 -13.59 24.35 5.92
N SER A 200 -12.69 25.11 6.56
CA SER A 200 -12.65 26.58 6.46
C SER A 200 -12.29 27.09 5.05
N ARG A 201 -11.82 26.20 4.17
CA ARG A 201 -11.42 26.50 2.79
C ARG A 201 -12.41 25.98 1.75
N ASN A 202 -13.50 25.33 2.17
CA ASN A 202 -14.56 24.86 1.28
C ASN A 202 -15.58 25.99 1.00
N VAL A 203 -15.25 26.87 0.04
CA VAL A 203 -16.10 28.01 -0.34
C VAL A 203 -17.31 27.63 -1.22
N ASN A 204 -17.47 26.35 -1.57
CA ASN A 204 -18.61 25.81 -2.32
C ASN A 204 -19.22 24.62 -1.55
N GLU A 205 -20.31 24.86 -0.82
CA GLU A 205 -21.05 23.87 -0.01
C GLU A 205 -21.82 22.80 -0.84
N VAL A 206 -21.32 22.48 -2.04
CA VAL A 206 -21.94 21.49 -2.94
C VAL A 206 -21.70 20.05 -2.43
N PHE A 207 -20.64 19.85 -1.67
CA PHE A 207 -20.34 18.61 -0.94
C PHE A 207 -20.18 18.95 0.55
N CYS A 208 -21.00 18.32 1.39
CA CYS A 208 -20.81 18.36 2.84
C CYS A 208 -19.68 17.41 3.20
N SER A 209 -18.74 17.86 4.04
CA SER A 209 -17.75 16.98 4.67
C SER A 209 -18.48 16.00 5.58
N VAL A 210 -18.60 14.74 5.18
CA VAL A 210 -19.09 13.68 6.08
C VAL A 210 -17.89 13.17 6.87
N GLY A 211 -17.60 13.83 7.98
CA GLY A 211 -16.81 13.27 9.08
C GLY A 211 -17.80 12.67 10.07
N VAL A 212 -17.82 11.34 10.22
CA VAL A 212 -18.60 10.72 11.29
C VAL A 212 -17.77 10.84 12.56
N ASN A 213 -18.08 11.87 13.35
CA ASN A 213 -17.56 12.03 14.70
C ASN A 213 -18.49 11.26 15.65
N THR A 214 -17.95 10.26 16.33
CA THR A 214 -18.50 9.74 17.59
C THR A 214 -17.34 9.38 18.50
#